data_AF-A0A9W7GWT3-F1
#
_entry.id   AF-A0A9W7GWT3-F1
#
_cell.length_a   1.000
_cell.length_b   1.000
_cell.length_c   1.000
_cell.angle_alpha   90.00
_cell.angle_beta   90.00
_cell.angle_gamma   90.00
#
_symmetry.space_group_name_H-M   'P 1'
#
loop_
_entity.id
_entity.type
_entity.pdbx_description
1 polymer ?
#
loop_
_entity_poly.entity_id
_entity_poly.type
_entity_poly.pdbx_seq_one_letter_code
_entity_poly.pdbx_strand_id
1 'polypeptide(L)'
;MTLDGNLSSDVKYTWTKETSSTPVPATVKVEEQEAEKSKDNLTLKSKENYYLQVMLARRLTSQASLFGEPLLLQEYNGHGVVNVEIVSYRLWVSGCLSYNDKISYGFYNILGMNPYLWVMCNEFEEGRRLPPLMSLKEIEPSEMSMEVVLVDKHGDSRLKELKDKAQEIYCASKNSLVLVEKLGKLVAIYIGFRRSNSG
;
A
#
# COMPACT_ATOMS: atom_id res chain seq x y z
N MET A 1 -22.81 1.11 28.02
CA MET A 1 -23.81 1.41 26.99
C MET A 1 -23.92 0.16 26.14
N THR A 2 -24.90 -0.68 26.46
CA THR A 2 -25.10 -2.03 25.90
C THR A 2 -25.98 -1.88 24.67
N LEU A 3 -25.58 -2.46 23.54
CA LEU A 3 -26.42 -2.50 22.34
C LEU A 3 -26.55 -3.97 21.92
N ASP A 4 -27.63 -4.58 22.41
CA ASP A 4 -28.08 -5.91 22.03
C ASP A 4 -28.64 -5.86 20.61
N GLY A 5 -27.94 -6.53 19.68
CA GLY A 5 -28.39 -6.73 18.30
C GLY A 5 -29.04 -8.10 18.14
N ASN A 6 -30.34 -8.18 18.37
CA ASN A 6 -31.17 -9.32 17.98
C ASN A 6 -31.21 -9.42 16.45
N LEU A 7 -30.72 -10.53 15.88
CA LEU A 7 -31.03 -10.91 14.50
C LEU A 7 -31.85 -12.20 14.52
N SER A 8 -33.17 -11.99 14.51
CA SER A 8 -34.16 -13.02 14.20
C SER A 8 -34.14 -13.28 12.70
N SER A 9 -34.01 -14.53 12.30
CA SER A 9 -34.38 -14.98 10.95
C SER A 9 -35.22 -16.25 11.06
N ASP A 10 -36.54 -16.05 11.09
CA ASP A 10 -37.56 -17.06 10.85
C ASP A 10 -37.36 -17.70 9.47
N VAL A 11 -36.97 -18.97 9.45
CA VAL A 11 -37.07 -19.80 8.25
C VAL A 11 -38.31 -20.68 8.40
N LYS A 12 -39.38 -20.33 7.70
CA LYS A 12 -40.58 -21.15 7.52
C LYS A 12 -40.23 -22.38 6.68
N TYR A 13 -40.21 -23.56 7.28
CA TYR A 13 -40.21 -24.82 6.56
C TYR A 13 -41.64 -25.22 6.21
N THR A 14 -42.02 -25.08 4.94
CA THR A 14 -43.29 -25.63 4.42
C THR A 14 -43.12 -27.13 4.19
N TRP A 15 -43.76 -27.95 5.03
CA TRP A 15 -43.81 -29.40 4.89
C TRP A 15 -45.07 -29.79 4.11
N THR A 16 -44.92 -30.20 2.85
CA THR A 16 -45.95 -30.94 2.11
C THR A 16 -45.55 -32.42 2.09
N LYS A 17 -46.21 -33.21 2.94
CA LYS A 17 -46.22 -34.67 2.90
C LYS A 17 -47.39 -35.10 2.01
N GLU A 18 -47.12 -35.77 0.91
CA GLU A 18 -48.07 -36.72 0.36
C GLU A 18 -47.44 -38.11 0.39
N THR A 19 -48.15 -39.02 1.05
CA THR A 19 -47.83 -40.42 1.24
C THR A 19 -48.62 -41.23 0.23
N SER A 20 -47.95 -42.08 -0.56
CA SER A 20 -48.59 -43.32 -1.01
C SER A 20 -47.54 -44.44 -1.14
N SER A 21 -47.91 -45.58 -0.53
CA SER A 21 -47.26 -46.87 -0.33
C SER A 21 -46.74 -47.52 -1.63
N THR A 22 -45.62 -48.27 -1.73
CA THR A 22 -45.28 -49.59 -1.12
C THR A 22 -43.81 -49.96 -1.51
N PRO A 23 -43.17 -51.08 -1.06
CA PRO A 23 -41.87 -51.09 -0.38
C PRO A 23 -40.67 -51.48 -1.28
N VAL A 24 -39.58 -50.71 -1.22
CA VAL A 24 -38.26 -51.15 -1.74
C VAL A 24 -37.19 -50.84 -0.68
N PRO A 25 -36.48 -51.84 -0.13
CA PRO A 25 -35.47 -51.60 0.89
C PRO A 25 -34.12 -51.36 0.23
N ALA A 26 -33.79 -50.13 -0.17
CA ALA A 26 -32.42 -49.82 -0.59
C ALA A 26 -31.97 -48.35 -0.51
N THR A 27 -32.87 -47.36 -0.46
CA THR A 27 -32.49 -45.96 -0.74
C THR A 27 -32.34 -45.02 0.46
N VAL A 28 -32.63 -45.47 1.70
CA VAL A 28 -32.53 -44.59 2.89
C VAL A 28 -31.07 -44.27 3.28
N LYS A 29 -30.11 -45.14 2.93
CA LYS A 29 -28.71 -44.99 3.35
C LYS A 29 -27.90 -43.97 2.54
N VAL A 30 -28.38 -43.57 1.35
CA VAL A 30 -27.62 -42.66 0.47
C VAL A 30 -27.90 -41.20 0.82
N GLU A 31 -29.16 -40.87 1.16
CA GLU A 31 -29.53 -39.49 1.55
C GLU A 31 -29.01 -39.11 2.95
N GLU A 32 -28.98 -40.05 3.91
CA GLU A 32 -28.38 -39.80 5.24
C GLU A 32 -26.85 -39.57 5.17
N GLN A 33 -26.15 -40.29 4.29
CA GLN A 33 -24.69 -40.14 4.12
C GLN A 33 -24.30 -38.84 3.41
N GLU A 34 -25.09 -38.34 2.48
CA GLU A 34 -24.86 -37.03 1.85
C GLU A 34 -25.18 -35.87 2.80
N ALA A 35 -26.25 -35.99 3.60
CA ALA A 35 -26.60 -35.00 4.61
C ALA A 35 -25.53 -34.86 5.69
N GLU A 36 -24.97 -35.99 6.16
CA GLU A 36 -23.90 -36.02 7.16
C GLU A 36 -22.60 -35.42 6.62
N LYS A 37 -22.16 -35.81 5.41
CA LYS A 37 -21.02 -35.19 4.71
C LYS A 37 -21.19 -33.69 4.49
N SER A 38 -22.41 -33.24 4.16
CA SER A 38 -22.69 -31.81 3.96
C SER A 38 -22.55 -31.02 5.27
N LYS A 39 -22.90 -31.65 6.40
CA LYS A 39 -22.79 -31.09 7.75
C LYS A 39 -21.34 -31.02 8.21
N ASP A 40 -20.56 -32.05 7.92
CA ASP A 40 -19.12 -32.08 8.18
C ASP A 40 -18.39 -31.02 7.35
N ASN A 41 -18.75 -30.87 6.07
CA ASN A 41 -18.22 -29.80 5.23
C ASN A 41 -18.61 -28.40 5.74
N LEU A 42 -19.84 -28.22 6.22
CA LEU A 42 -20.30 -26.95 6.81
C LEU A 42 -19.55 -26.63 8.11
N THR A 43 -19.35 -27.60 8.99
CA THR A 43 -18.61 -27.41 10.25
C THR A 43 -17.12 -27.12 9.98
N LEU A 44 -16.50 -27.83 9.04
CA LEU A 44 -15.12 -27.56 8.60
C LEU A 44 -14.97 -26.16 7.99
N LYS A 45 -15.88 -25.76 7.09
CA LYS A 45 -15.88 -24.43 6.49
C LYS A 45 -16.10 -23.33 7.53
N SER A 46 -16.96 -23.57 8.52
CA SER A 46 -17.19 -22.62 9.62
C SER A 46 -15.94 -22.45 10.50
N LYS A 47 -15.21 -23.55 10.74
CA LYS A 47 -13.95 -23.56 11.48
C LYS A 47 -12.84 -22.82 10.72
N GLU A 48 -12.72 -23.06 9.43
CA GLU A 48 -11.75 -22.37 8.56
C GLU A 48 -12.02 -20.86 8.52
N ASN A 49 -13.29 -20.47 8.32
CA ASN A 49 -13.69 -19.06 8.37
C ASN A 49 -13.38 -18.40 9.71
N TYR A 50 -13.62 -19.10 10.83
CA TYR A 50 -13.27 -18.60 12.15
C TYR A 50 -11.76 -18.37 12.30
N TYR A 51 -10.92 -19.31 11.87
CA TYR A 51 -9.47 -19.13 11.90
C TYR A 51 -9.01 -17.98 11.00
N LEU A 52 -9.58 -17.84 9.82
CA LEU A 52 -9.32 -16.71 8.92
C LEU A 52 -9.67 -15.38 9.59
N GLN A 53 -10.84 -15.29 10.23
CA GLN A 53 -11.27 -14.09 10.97
C GLN A 53 -10.31 -13.76 12.12
N VAL A 54 -9.93 -14.74 12.94
CA VAL A 54 -9.00 -14.55 14.06
C VAL A 54 -7.62 -14.13 13.57
N MET A 55 -7.11 -14.77 12.52
CA MET A 55 -5.82 -14.45 11.93
C MET A 55 -5.80 -13.04 11.32
N LEU A 56 -6.85 -12.65 10.60
CA LEU A 56 -7.02 -11.30 10.06
C LEU A 56 -7.07 -10.28 11.19
N ALA A 57 -7.89 -10.51 12.22
CA ALA A 57 -7.99 -9.63 13.38
C ALA A 57 -6.61 -9.44 14.02
N ARG A 58 -5.88 -10.53 14.31
CA ARG A 58 -4.53 -10.48 14.90
C ARG A 58 -3.55 -9.67 14.05
N ARG A 59 -3.60 -9.84 12.71
CA ARG A 59 -2.76 -9.06 11.78
C ARG A 59 -3.10 -7.58 11.82
N LEU A 60 -4.39 -7.23 11.77
CA LEU A 60 -4.85 -5.84 11.88
C LEU A 60 -4.41 -5.20 13.19
N THR A 61 -4.53 -5.90 14.33
CA THR A 61 -4.08 -5.37 15.63
C THR A 61 -2.57 -5.16 15.67
N SER A 62 -1.79 -6.06 15.08
CA SER A 62 -0.33 -5.94 14.96
C SER A 62 0.11 -4.78 14.08
N GLN A 63 -0.70 -4.40 13.09
CA GLN A 63 -0.38 -3.30 12.17
C GLN A 63 -0.92 -1.95 12.67
N ALA A 64 -2.03 -1.95 13.42
CA ALA A 64 -2.57 -0.74 14.03
C ALA A 64 -1.63 -0.14 15.10
N SER A 65 -0.88 -0.98 15.83
CA SER A 65 0.14 -0.51 16.79
C SER A 65 1.34 0.17 16.13
N LEU A 66 1.56 -0.06 14.84
CA LEU A 66 2.65 0.55 14.06
C LEU A 66 2.36 1.98 13.61
N PHE A 67 1.08 2.35 13.54
CA PHE A 67 0.66 3.64 13.04
C PHE A 67 1.12 4.80 13.93
N GLY A 68 1.57 4.49 15.15
CA GLY A 68 2.11 5.45 16.10
C GLY A 68 3.61 5.73 15.99
N GLU A 69 4.40 4.86 15.36
CA GLU A 69 5.86 5.02 15.40
C GLU A 69 6.56 4.46 14.15
N PRO A 70 7.19 5.31 13.32
CA PRO A 70 7.98 4.86 12.19
C PRO A 70 9.26 4.22 12.75
N LEU A 71 9.22 2.92 13.04
CA LEU A 71 10.38 2.17 13.52
C LEU A 71 11.56 2.14 12.52
N LEU A 72 11.32 2.49 11.25
CA LEU A 72 12.40 2.78 10.29
C LEU A 72 13.29 3.97 10.71
N LEU A 73 12.80 4.86 11.58
CA LEU A 73 13.58 5.96 12.14
C LEU A 73 14.44 5.50 13.34
N GLN A 74 14.01 4.45 14.06
CA GLN A 74 14.69 3.97 15.26
C GLN A 74 15.90 3.09 14.93
N GLU A 75 15.80 2.26 13.89
CA GLU A 75 16.86 1.29 13.55
C GLU A 75 18.07 1.91 12.84
N TYR A 76 17.92 3.11 12.27
CA TYR A 76 18.99 3.81 11.52
C TYR A 76 19.55 5.04 12.22
N ASN A 77 19.27 5.23 13.51
CA ASN A 77 19.74 6.38 14.30
C ASN A 77 21.26 6.36 14.62
N GLY A 78 22.04 5.55 13.90
CA GLY A 78 23.48 5.34 14.13
C GLY A 78 24.43 6.03 13.15
N HIS A 79 23.97 6.61 12.05
CA HIS A 79 24.87 7.26 11.09
C HIS A 79 24.13 8.35 10.31
N GLY A 80 24.62 9.59 10.35
CA GLY A 80 23.99 10.79 9.77
C GLY A 80 23.88 10.82 8.24
N VAL A 81 23.73 9.67 7.59
CA VAL A 81 23.47 9.50 6.16
C VAL A 81 21.99 9.19 5.99
N VAL A 82 21.25 10.18 5.51
CA VAL A 82 19.85 10.01 5.12
C VAL A 82 19.82 9.02 3.94
N ASN A 83 19.34 7.80 4.20
CA ASN A 83 19.25 6.75 3.20
C ASN A 83 18.10 7.06 2.20
N VAL A 84 18.34 6.81 0.92
CA VAL A 84 17.41 7.06 -0.20
C VAL A 84 16.06 6.39 0.06
N GLU A 85 16.07 5.17 0.60
CA GLU A 85 14.89 4.39 0.93
C GLU A 85 14.02 5.05 2.01
N ILE A 86 14.63 5.68 3.02
CA ILE A 86 13.91 6.31 4.13
C ILE A 86 13.14 7.55 3.63
N VAL A 87 13.79 8.37 2.80
CA VAL A 87 13.16 9.55 2.19
C VAL A 87 12.03 9.13 1.25
N SER A 88 12.28 8.09 0.44
CA SER A 88 11.30 7.54 -0.51
C SER A 88 10.08 6.98 0.23
N TYR A 89 10.29 6.22 1.30
CA TYR A 89 9.23 5.71 2.18
C TYR A 89 8.41 6.83 2.80
N ARG A 90 9.08 7.82 3.39
CA ARG A 90 8.39 8.96 4.00
C ARG A 90 7.54 9.73 2.99
N LEU A 91 8.10 10.02 1.82
CA LEU A 91 7.39 10.70 0.74
C LEU A 91 6.18 9.88 0.28
N TRP A 92 6.33 8.57 0.13
CA TRP A 92 5.25 7.71 -0.33
C TRP A 92 4.11 7.58 0.69
N VAL A 93 4.43 7.43 1.98
CA VAL A 93 3.43 7.31 3.05
C VAL A 93 2.80 8.67 3.40
N SER A 94 3.61 9.72 3.49
CA SER A 94 3.16 11.05 3.96
C SER A 94 2.66 11.94 2.81
N GLY A 95 2.94 11.57 1.56
CA GLY A 95 2.65 12.36 0.36
C GLY A 95 3.52 13.60 0.17
N CYS A 96 4.38 13.94 1.14
CA CYS A 96 5.25 15.11 1.08
C CYS A 96 6.52 14.94 1.93
N LEU A 97 7.51 15.80 1.67
CA LEU A 97 8.73 15.96 2.47
C LEU A 97 8.74 17.32 3.14
N SER A 98 9.40 17.40 4.30
CA SER A 98 9.65 18.65 5.00
C SER A 98 10.77 19.44 4.35
N TYR A 99 10.77 20.76 4.51
CA TYR A 99 11.87 21.63 4.07
C TYR A 99 13.22 21.31 4.74
N ASN A 100 13.19 20.63 5.89
CA ASN A 100 14.39 20.21 6.60
C ASN A 100 14.95 18.86 6.11
N ASP A 101 14.23 18.15 5.24
CA ASP A 101 14.67 16.86 4.74
C ASP A 101 15.83 17.03 3.76
N LYS A 102 16.99 16.42 4.08
CA LYS A 102 18.18 16.46 3.24
C LYS A 102 18.22 15.26 2.30
N ILE A 103 18.07 15.52 1.00
CA ILE A 103 18.16 14.51 -0.06
C ILE A 103 19.61 14.47 -0.57
N SER A 104 20.35 13.44 -0.19
CA SER A 104 21.79 13.35 -0.50
C SER A 104 22.04 12.76 -1.90
N TYR A 105 21.46 11.58 -2.17
CA TYR A 105 21.74 10.76 -3.36
C TYR A 105 20.55 10.60 -4.30
N GLY A 106 19.41 11.22 -3.99
CA GLY A 106 18.16 11.04 -4.72
C GLY A 106 17.09 10.37 -3.87
N PHE A 107 15.99 10.04 -4.53
CA PHE A 107 14.84 9.31 -3.97
C PHE A 107 14.07 8.71 -5.14
N TYR A 108 13.19 7.75 -4.83
CA TYR A 108 12.24 7.25 -5.80
C TYR A 108 10.83 7.44 -5.26
N ASN A 109 9.90 7.64 -6.18
CA ASN A 109 8.51 7.90 -5.88
C ASN A 109 7.66 6.83 -6.57
N ILE A 110 6.79 6.22 -5.77
CA ILE A 110 5.83 5.22 -6.22
C ILE A 110 4.47 5.90 -6.34
N LEU A 111 3.94 5.96 -7.55
CA LEU A 111 2.64 6.55 -7.87
C LEU A 111 1.65 5.43 -8.19
N GLY A 112 0.41 5.54 -7.70
CA GLY A 112 -0.65 4.56 -7.99
C GLY A 112 -0.69 3.34 -7.06
N MET A 113 0.34 3.11 -6.24
CA MET A 113 0.31 2.08 -5.17
C MET A 113 -0.15 2.68 -3.84
N ASN A 114 -1.11 2.02 -3.19
CA ASN A 114 -1.56 2.40 -1.86
C ASN A 114 -0.62 1.80 -0.77
N PRO A 115 0.04 2.63 0.08
CA PRO A 115 0.94 2.14 1.11
C PRO A 115 0.24 1.26 2.16
N TYR A 116 -1.04 1.48 2.44
CA TYR A 116 -1.81 0.65 3.35
C TYR A 116 -2.03 -0.75 2.78
N LEU A 117 -2.35 -0.85 1.48
CA LEU A 117 -2.49 -2.15 0.82
C LEU A 117 -1.15 -2.90 0.79
N TRP A 118 -0.03 -2.19 0.62
CA TRP A 118 1.30 -2.78 0.71
C TRP A 118 1.56 -3.43 2.07
N VAL A 119 1.34 -2.69 3.16
CA VAL A 119 1.54 -3.19 4.52
C VAL A 119 0.61 -4.38 4.81
N MET A 120 -0.64 -4.32 4.37
CA MET A 120 -1.64 -5.37 4.59
C MET A 120 -1.33 -6.66 3.80
N CYS A 121 -0.81 -6.54 2.58
CA CYS A 121 -0.58 -7.67 1.69
C CYS A 121 0.78 -8.35 1.89
N ASN A 122 1.77 -7.66 2.47
CA ASN A 122 3.11 -8.20 2.67
C ASN A 122 3.40 -8.66 4.09
N GLU A 123 4.38 -9.54 4.24
CA GLU A 123 4.89 -9.97 5.55
C GLU A 123 5.32 -8.77 6.40
N PHE A 124 5.34 -8.93 7.72
CA PHE A 124 5.53 -7.82 8.64
C PHE A 124 6.84 -7.04 8.41
N GLU A 125 7.94 -7.75 8.12
CA GLU A 125 9.24 -7.14 7.86
C GLU A 125 9.30 -6.45 6.49
N GLU A 126 8.69 -7.05 5.47
CA GLU A 126 8.68 -6.52 4.10
C GLU A 126 7.70 -5.35 3.94
N GLY A 127 6.53 -5.44 4.57
CA GLY A 127 5.50 -4.39 4.57
C GLY A 127 5.96 -3.11 5.27
N ARG A 128 6.94 -3.21 6.18
CA ARG A 128 7.57 -2.05 6.82
C ARG A 128 8.57 -1.34 5.92
N ARG A 129 9.05 -2.00 4.86
CA ARG A 129 10.02 -1.45 3.92
C ARG A 129 9.30 -0.96 2.68
N LEU A 130 9.96 -0.05 1.96
CA LEU A 130 9.46 0.37 0.66
C LEU A 130 9.73 -0.76 -0.35
N PRO A 131 8.80 -1.07 -1.28
CA PRO A 131 9.05 -2.07 -2.31
C PRO A 131 10.40 -1.87 -3.01
N PRO A 132 11.24 -2.92 -3.13
CA PRO A 132 12.54 -2.80 -3.78
C PRO A 132 12.39 -2.56 -5.28
N LEU A 133 13.21 -1.65 -5.83
CA LEU A 133 13.17 -1.28 -7.25
C LEU A 133 13.37 -2.47 -8.20
N MET A 134 14.14 -3.48 -7.79
CA MET A 134 14.37 -4.67 -8.60
C MET A 134 13.07 -5.45 -8.82
N SER A 135 12.28 -5.68 -7.77
CA SER A 135 10.98 -6.34 -7.87
C SER A 135 9.96 -5.52 -8.67
N LEU A 136 10.02 -4.19 -8.55
CA LEU A 136 9.15 -3.32 -9.35
C LEU A 136 9.51 -3.32 -10.84
N LYS A 137 10.78 -3.57 -11.18
CA LYS A 137 11.27 -3.59 -12.57
C LYS A 137 10.93 -4.88 -13.31
N GLU A 138 10.70 -5.97 -12.60
CA GLU A 138 10.36 -7.27 -13.19
C GLU A 138 8.95 -7.31 -13.80
N ILE A 139 8.09 -6.36 -13.43
CA ILE A 139 6.70 -6.31 -13.88
C ILE A 139 6.60 -5.42 -15.12
N GLU A 140 5.85 -5.87 -16.13
CA GLU A 140 5.67 -5.08 -17.35
C GLU A 140 4.85 -3.80 -17.08
N PRO A 141 5.31 -2.63 -17.54
CA PRO A 141 4.62 -1.36 -17.31
C PRO A 141 3.25 -1.26 -17.99
N SER A 142 2.98 -2.09 -19.00
CA SER A 142 1.68 -2.18 -19.68
C SER A 142 0.58 -2.81 -18.84
N GLU A 143 0.95 -3.66 -17.87
CA GLU A 143 -0.01 -4.40 -17.05
C GLU A 143 -0.30 -3.72 -15.70
N MET A 144 0.49 -2.72 -15.32
CA MET A 144 0.34 -2.00 -14.04
C MET A 144 -0.24 -0.60 -14.21
N SER A 145 -1.13 -0.22 -13.28
CA SER A 145 -1.60 1.17 -13.11
C SER A 145 -0.66 2.03 -12.26
N MET A 146 0.56 1.53 -12.01
CA MET A 146 1.56 2.14 -11.13
C MET A 146 2.72 2.72 -11.95
N GLU A 147 3.24 3.87 -11.50
CA GLU A 147 4.42 4.51 -12.08
C GLU A 147 5.50 4.64 -10.99
N VAL A 148 6.74 4.30 -11.34
CA VAL A 148 7.90 4.44 -10.45
C VAL A 148 8.84 5.46 -11.06
N VAL A 149 9.06 6.56 -10.34
CA VAL A 149 9.96 7.64 -10.77
C VAL A 149 11.21 7.60 -9.90
N LEU A 150 12.35 7.29 -10.50
CA LEU A 150 13.65 7.42 -9.85
C LEU A 150 14.23 8.81 -10.13
N VAL A 151 14.54 9.54 -9.06
CA VAL A 151 15.20 10.84 -9.13
C VAL A 151 16.63 10.70 -8.65
N ASP A 152 17.58 10.70 -9.59
CA ASP A 152 19.01 10.69 -9.29
C ASP A 152 19.60 12.09 -9.46
N LYS A 153 20.22 12.60 -8.39
CA LYS A 153 20.87 13.91 -8.37
C LYS A 153 22.14 13.95 -9.23
N HIS A 154 22.81 12.82 -9.42
CA HIS A 154 24.08 12.75 -10.14
C HIS A 154 23.88 12.34 -11.60
N GLY A 155 22.96 11.43 -11.86
CA GLY A 155 22.63 10.93 -13.20
C GLY A 155 21.77 11.90 -14.03
N ASP A 156 20.95 12.75 -13.43
CA ASP A 156 20.13 13.71 -14.18
C ASP A 156 20.91 15.00 -14.50
N SER A 157 21.39 15.09 -15.75
CA SER A 157 22.14 16.24 -16.26
C SER A 157 21.34 17.54 -16.24
N ARG A 158 20.01 17.47 -16.38
CA ARG A 158 19.13 18.66 -16.33
C ARG A 158 19.02 19.17 -14.90
N LEU A 159 18.91 18.26 -13.93
CA LEU A 159 18.88 18.62 -12.51
C LEU A 159 20.22 19.21 -12.06
N LYS A 160 21.32 18.66 -12.58
CA LYS A 160 22.65 19.24 -12.39
C LYS A 160 22.76 20.65 -12.95
N GLU A 161 22.35 20.86 -14.20
CA GLU A 161 22.37 22.18 -14.85
C GLU A 161 21.49 23.20 -14.09
N LEU A 162 20.30 22.80 -13.66
CA LEU A 162 19.40 23.63 -12.84
C LEU A 162 20.10 24.10 -11.57
N LYS A 163 20.75 23.16 -10.86
CA LYS A 163 21.48 23.44 -9.61
C LYS A 163 22.67 24.37 -9.87
N ASP A 164 23.42 24.13 -10.93
CA ASP A 164 24.60 24.95 -11.26
C ASP A 164 24.17 26.39 -11.62
N LYS A 165 23.10 26.57 -12.41
CA LYS A 165 22.52 27.90 -12.69
C LYS A 165 21.94 28.59 -11.46
N ALA A 166 21.27 27.84 -10.58
CA ALA A 166 20.78 28.36 -9.31
C ALA A 166 21.93 28.89 -8.43
N GLN A 167 23.06 28.18 -8.41
CA GLN A 167 24.26 28.58 -7.69
C GLN A 167 24.90 29.83 -8.30
N GLU A 168 24.93 29.96 -9.63
CA GLU A 168 25.38 31.17 -10.30
C GLU A 168 24.55 32.40 -9.92
N ILE A 169 23.21 32.28 -9.93
CA ILE A 169 22.31 33.36 -9.52
C ILE A 169 22.51 33.72 -8.04
N TYR A 170 22.74 32.73 -7.18
CA TYR A 170 23.04 32.95 -5.76
C TYR A 170 24.32 33.77 -5.58
N CYS A 171 25.41 33.38 -6.25
CA CYS A 171 26.68 34.08 -6.18
C CYS A 171 26.63 35.51 -6.77
N ALA A 172 25.84 35.70 -7.83
CA ALA A 172 25.70 36.99 -8.49
C ALA A 172 24.74 37.96 -7.75
N SER A 173 23.87 37.45 -6.87
CA SER A 173 22.85 38.27 -6.21
C SER A 173 23.36 38.90 -4.92
N LYS A 174 23.29 40.24 -4.84
CA LYS A 174 23.50 41.01 -3.60
C LYS A 174 22.21 41.25 -2.80
N ASN A 175 21.03 41.01 -3.40
CA ASN A 175 19.73 41.32 -2.82
C ASN A 175 18.85 40.07 -2.77
N SER A 176 18.36 39.72 -1.57
CA SER A 176 17.53 38.54 -1.33
C SER A 176 16.22 38.55 -2.11
N LEU A 177 15.59 39.72 -2.29
CA LEU A 177 14.29 39.83 -2.97
C LEU A 177 14.43 39.50 -4.47
N VAL A 178 15.48 40.03 -5.11
CA VAL A 178 15.80 39.76 -6.52
C VAL A 178 16.27 38.32 -6.72
N LEU A 179 16.94 37.72 -5.72
CA LEU A 179 17.35 36.32 -5.74
C LEU A 179 16.13 35.39 -5.82
N VAL A 180 15.14 35.59 -4.94
CA VAL A 180 13.94 34.73 -4.89
C VAL A 180 13.16 34.81 -6.20
N GLU A 181 13.00 36.00 -6.77
CA GLU A 181 12.28 36.18 -8.04
C GLU A 181 12.99 35.46 -9.21
N LYS A 182 14.32 35.63 -9.33
CA LYS A 182 15.10 34.98 -10.37
C LYS A 182 15.12 33.46 -10.22
N LEU A 183 15.24 32.97 -8.99
CA LEU A 183 15.24 31.54 -8.72
C LEU A 183 13.86 30.91 -9.01
N GLY A 184 12.78 31.60 -8.64
CA GLY A 184 11.41 31.17 -8.94
C GLY A 184 11.16 31.07 -10.45
N LYS A 185 11.60 32.06 -11.23
CA LYS A 185 11.53 32.04 -12.70
C LYS A 185 12.29 30.86 -13.30
N LEU A 186 13.50 30.61 -12.82
CA LEU A 186 14.35 29.50 -13.28
C LEU A 186 13.69 28.14 -13.02
N VAL A 187 13.14 27.93 -11.82
CA VAL A 187 12.43 26.69 -11.48
C VAL A 187 11.16 26.53 -12.30
N ALA A 188 10.38 27.61 -12.50
CA ALA A 188 9.16 27.57 -13.31
C ALA A 188 9.44 27.17 -14.76
N ILE A 189 10.54 27.64 -15.36
CA ILE A 189 10.94 27.26 -16.72
C ILE A 189 11.30 25.77 -16.77
N TYR A 190 12.11 25.28 -15.84
CA TYR A 190 12.57 23.88 -15.87
C TYR A 190 11.47 22.87 -15.54
N ILE A 191 10.57 23.19 -14.61
CA ILE A 191 9.47 22.30 -14.19
C ILE A 191 8.24 22.45 -15.11
N GLY A 192 7.94 23.67 -15.57
CA GLY A 192 6.75 23.97 -16.37
C GLY A 192 6.78 23.48 -17.81
N PHE A 193 7.97 23.26 -18.40
CA PHE A 193 8.11 22.86 -19.80
C PHE A 193 7.54 21.46 -20.13
N ARG A 194 7.21 20.64 -19.11
CA ARG A 194 6.65 19.28 -19.31
C ARG A 194 5.21 19.26 -19.81
N ARG A 195 4.49 20.39 -19.90
CA ARG A 195 3.11 20.43 -20.41
C ARG A 195 2.95 20.70 -21.92
N SER A 196 4.01 21.02 -22.67
CA SER A 196 3.88 21.43 -24.07
C SER A 196 4.42 20.48 -25.14
N ASN A 197 5.13 19.40 -24.79
CA ASN A 197 5.75 18.49 -25.77
C ASN A 197 5.20 17.05 -25.70
N SER A 198 3.88 16.91 -25.71
CA SER A 198 3.21 15.65 -26.00
C SER A 198 2.06 15.95 -26.97
N GLY A 199 2.39 15.98 -28.26
CA GLY A 199 1.49 16.10 -29.39
C GLY A 199 2.06 15.29 -30.54
#